data_AF-A0A2P4YA21-F1
#
_entry.id   AF-A0A2P4YA21-F1
#
_cell.length_a   1.000
_cell.length_b   1.000
_cell.length_c   1.000
_cell.angle_alpha   90.00
_cell.angle_beta   90.00
_cell.angle_gamma   90.00
#
_symmetry.space_group_name_H-M   'P 1'
#
loop_
_entity.id
_entity.type
_entity.pdbx_description
1 polymer ?
#
loop_
_entity_poly.entity_id
_entity_poly.type
_entity_poly.pdbx_seq_one_letter_code
_entity_poly.pdbx_strand_id
1 'polypeptide(L)'
;MAQLEKAARKLTLYSRALREQLARLREEVVTEKQAVLTSEDDVSESSARLQEIEELIAKLQLEVNALRVLPPSRNDGSLAAREQELDELEEERQEELELLAHIRAMLQMHQNTHNKMQRMIGALTKELNHVRQREEAVVLAALRSRIVKVFAPKI
;
A
#
# COMPACT_ATOMS: atom_id res chain seq x y z
N MET A 1 23.08 40.59 13.98
CA MET A 1 23.43 39.38 14.77
C MET A 1 22.19 38.74 15.36
N ALA A 2 21.45 39.38 16.28
CA ALA A 2 20.24 38.79 16.89
C ALA A 2 19.17 38.27 15.89
N GLN A 3 18.97 38.97 14.77
CA GLN A 3 18.04 38.50 13.72
C GLN A 3 18.54 37.25 12.96
N LEU A 4 19.85 37.15 12.69
CA LEU A 4 20.45 35.98 12.04
C LEU A 4 20.43 34.77 12.97
N GLU A 5 20.69 34.96 14.26
CA GLU A 5 20.60 33.91 15.27
C GLU A 5 19.16 33.39 15.43
N LYS A 6 18.18 34.31 15.44
CA LYS A 6 16.76 33.94 15.48
C LYS A 6 16.34 33.16 14.23
N ALA A 7 16.81 33.57 13.04
CA ALA A 7 16.55 32.89 11.78
C ALA A 7 17.20 31.49 11.77
N ALA A 8 18.46 31.37 12.20
CA ALA A 8 19.17 30.10 12.31
C ALA A 8 18.43 29.12 13.22
N ARG A 9 18.03 29.56 14.44
CA ARG A 9 17.26 28.72 15.37
C ARG A 9 15.94 28.21 14.76
N LYS A 10 15.21 29.08 14.07
CA LYS A 10 13.95 28.69 13.40
C LYS A 10 14.19 27.64 12.32
N LEU A 11 15.21 27.84 11.48
CA LEU A 11 15.56 26.88 10.42
C LEU A 11 15.99 25.54 11.00
N THR A 12 16.81 25.52 12.06
CA THR A 12 17.24 24.28 12.71
C THR A 12 16.07 23.50 13.31
N LEU A 13 15.14 24.19 13.99
CA LEU A 13 13.94 23.54 14.53
C LEU A 13 13.05 22.96 13.42
N TYR A 14 12.88 23.70 12.33
CA TYR A 14 12.09 23.24 11.19
C TYR A 14 12.76 22.08 10.45
N SER A 15 14.08 22.15 10.22
CA SER A 15 14.91 21.07 9.66
C SER A 15 14.80 19.79 10.49
N ARG A 16 14.83 19.91 11.82
CA ARG A 16 14.60 18.78 12.73
C ARG A 16 13.20 18.20 12.59
N ALA A 17 12.16 19.04 12.59
CA ALA A 17 10.78 18.60 12.44
C ALA A 17 10.56 17.86 11.10
N LEU A 18 11.11 18.37 10.00
CA LEU A 18 11.06 17.71 8.69
C LEU A 18 11.75 16.34 8.71
N ARG A 19 12.91 16.22 9.35
CA ARG A 19 13.61 14.93 9.49
C ARG A 19 12.80 13.93 10.30
N GLU A 20 12.18 14.36 11.40
CA GLU A 20 11.32 13.52 12.23
C GLU A 20 10.08 13.05 11.47
N GLN A 21 9.41 13.95 10.74
CA GLN A 21 8.28 13.60 9.87
C GLN A 21 8.68 12.59 8.79
N LEU A 22 9.85 12.79 8.18
CA LEU A 22 10.36 11.94 7.12
C LEU A 22 10.77 10.55 7.65
N ALA A 23 11.30 10.46 8.87
CA ALA A 23 11.59 9.19 9.53
C ALA A 23 10.30 8.40 9.78
N ARG A 24 9.28 9.03 10.39
CA ARG A 24 7.98 8.40 10.65
C ARG A 24 7.31 7.93 9.36
N LEU A 25 7.29 8.79 8.35
CA LEU A 25 6.67 8.44 7.07
C LEU A 25 7.39 7.28 6.35
N ARG A 26 8.72 7.14 6.54
CA ARG A 26 9.46 5.98 6.00
C ARG A 26 9.11 4.69 6.72
N GLU A 27 8.90 4.73 8.03
CA GLU A 27 8.43 3.58 8.81
C GLU A 27 7.02 3.16 8.36
N GLU A 28 6.11 4.12 8.23
CA GLU A 28 4.74 3.89 7.74
C GLU A 28 4.72 3.30 6.31
N VAL A 29 5.62 3.75 5.43
CA VAL A 29 5.76 3.18 4.08
C VAL A 29 6.17 1.71 4.10
N VAL A 30 7.02 1.30 5.04
CA VAL A 30 7.43 -0.11 5.17
C VAL A 30 6.24 -0.95 5.60
N THR A 31 5.45 -0.49 6.58
CA THR A 31 4.25 -1.20 7.01
C THR A 31 3.21 -1.28 5.88
N GLU A 32 3.03 -0.20 5.13
CA GLU A 32 2.11 -0.17 3.99
C GLU A 32 2.56 -1.11 2.87
N LYS A 33 3.87 -1.15 2.60
CA LYS A 33 4.44 -2.07 1.61
C LYS A 33 4.19 -3.52 2.01
N GLN A 34 4.30 -3.84 3.30
CA GLN A 34 4.01 -5.18 3.78
C GLN A 34 2.52 -5.53 3.61
N ALA A 35 1.61 -4.58 3.87
CA ALA A 35 0.19 -4.77 3.64
C ALA A 35 -0.14 -5.02 2.16
N VAL A 36 0.50 -4.29 1.24
CA VAL A 36 0.38 -4.56 -0.21
C VAL A 36 0.78 -5.99 -0.55
N LEU A 37 1.95 -6.44 -0.08
CA LEU A 37 2.44 -7.78 -0.37
C LEU A 37 1.50 -8.85 0.18
N THR A 38 1.02 -8.69 1.41
CA THR A 38 0.05 -9.62 2.00
C THR A 38 -1.24 -9.67 1.17
N SER A 39 -1.79 -8.53 0.75
CA SER A 39 -2.99 -8.54 -0.11
C SER A 39 -2.72 -9.12 -1.50
N GLU A 40 -1.51 -9.01 -2.06
CA GLU A 40 -1.13 -9.67 -3.32
C GLU A 40 -1.07 -11.19 -3.17
N ASP A 41 -0.54 -11.67 -2.04
CA ASP A 41 -0.55 -13.09 -1.68
C ASP A 41 -2.00 -13.59 -1.50
N ASP A 42 -2.84 -12.85 -0.76
CA ASP A 42 -4.26 -13.18 -0.55
C ASP A 42 -5.04 -13.26 -1.88
N VAL A 43 -4.79 -12.33 -2.82
CA VAL A 43 -5.38 -12.38 -4.18
C VAL A 43 -4.96 -13.65 -4.90
N SER A 44 -3.70 -14.05 -4.77
CA SER A 44 -3.16 -15.23 -5.44
C SER A 44 -3.76 -16.52 -4.88
N GLU A 45 -3.86 -16.62 -3.55
CA GLU A 45 -4.48 -17.74 -2.84
C GLU A 45 -5.97 -17.87 -3.20
N SER A 46 -6.73 -16.77 -3.09
CA SER A 46 -8.16 -16.75 -3.42
C SER A 46 -8.41 -17.09 -4.91
N SER A 47 -7.55 -16.60 -5.82
CA SER A 47 -7.65 -16.95 -7.24
C SER A 47 -7.37 -18.44 -7.51
N ALA A 48 -6.42 -19.04 -6.79
CA ALA A 48 -6.13 -20.47 -6.91
C ALA A 48 -7.29 -21.32 -6.37
N ARG A 49 -7.85 -20.94 -5.21
CA ARG A 49 -9.03 -21.60 -4.65
C ARG A 49 -10.24 -21.52 -5.58
N LEU A 50 -10.48 -20.36 -6.20
CA LEU A 50 -11.54 -20.20 -7.19
C LEU A 50 -11.36 -21.14 -8.38
N GLN A 51 -10.12 -21.29 -8.88
CA GLN A 51 -9.84 -22.23 -9.97
C GLN A 51 -10.11 -23.69 -9.56
N GLU A 52 -9.73 -24.08 -8.33
CA GLU A 52 -10.04 -25.41 -7.81
C GLU A 52 -11.54 -25.68 -7.76
N ILE A 53 -12.33 -24.70 -7.29
CA ILE A 53 -13.80 -24.78 -7.29
C ILE A 53 -14.34 -24.93 -8.72
N GLU A 54 -13.87 -24.12 -9.67
CA GLU A 54 -14.28 -24.21 -11.08
C GLU A 54 -13.96 -25.58 -11.71
N GLU A 55 -12.81 -26.16 -11.37
CA GLU A 55 -12.44 -27.51 -11.82
C GLU A 55 -13.35 -28.60 -11.20
N LEU A 56 -13.74 -28.45 -9.94
CA LEU A 56 -14.68 -29.36 -9.28
C LEU A 56 -16.08 -29.26 -9.89
N ILE A 57 -16.58 -28.04 -10.10
CA ILE A 57 -17.85 -27.78 -10.80
C ILE A 57 -17.84 -28.45 -12.18
N ALA A 58 -16.78 -28.27 -12.96
CA ALA A 58 -16.69 -28.87 -14.29
C ALA A 58 -16.75 -30.40 -14.26
N LYS A 59 -16.05 -31.04 -13.30
CA LYS A 59 -16.10 -32.50 -13.11
C LYS A 59 -17.49 -32.97 -12.72
N LEU A 60 -18.12 -32.29 -11.76
CA LEU A 60 -19.44 -32.65 -11.26
C LEU A 60 -20.53 -32.45 -12.31
N GLN A 61 -20.44 -31.40 -13.13
CA GLN A 61 -21.33 -31.20 -14.27
C GLN A 61 -21.26 -32.35 -15.28
N LEU A 62 -20.07 -32.92 -15.53
CA LEU A 62 -19.95 -34.11 -16.37
C LEU A 62 -20.64 -35.33 -15.75
N GLU A 63 -20.52 -35.53 -14.43
CA GLU A 63 -21.20 -36.60 -13.71
C GLU A 63 -22.72 -36.45 -13.75
N VAL A 64 -23.24 -35.25 -13.45
CA VAL A 64 -24.67 -34.92 -13.53
C VAL A 64 -25.20 -35.16 -14.95
N ASN A 65 -24.48 -34.69 -15.96
CA ASN A 65 -24.87 -34.90 -17.36
C ASN A 65 -24.89 -36.39 -17.74
N ALA A 66 -23.93 -37.19 -17.26
CA ALA A 66 -23.92 -38.63 -17.49
C ALA A 66 -25.10 -39.32 -16.80
N LEU A 67 -25.45 -38.91 -15.58
CA LEU A 67 -26.58 -39.44 -14.82
C LEU A 67 -27.93 -39.09 -15.46
N ARG A 68 -28.09 -37.89 -16.02
CA ARG A 68 -29.32 -37.45 -16.71
C ARG A 68 -29.68 -38.27 -17.94
N VAL A 69 -28.71 -38.90 -18.58
CA VAL A 69 -28.92 -39.75 -19.79
C VAL A 69 -29.36 -41.17 -19.41
N LEU A 70 -29.23 -41.56 -18.14
CA LEU A 70 -29.64 -42.89 -17.67
C LEU A 70 -31.18 -42.97 -17.45
N PRO A 71 -31.78 -44.18 -17.56
CA PRO A 71 -33.20 -44.35 -17.31
C PRO A 71 -33.59 -43.93 -15.88
N PRO A 72 -34.71 -43.19 -15.69
CA PRO A 72 -35.11 -42.65 -14.38
C PRO A 72 -35.23 -43.71 -13.27
N SER A 73 -35.64 -44.93 -13.64
CA SER A 73 -35.84 -46.04 -12.70
C SER A 73 -34.59 -46.56 -12.00
N ARG A 74 -33.39 -46.07 -12.36
CA ARG A 74 -32.12 -46.52 -11.77
C ARG A 74 -31.42 -45.52 -10.85
N ASN A 75 -31.71 -44.21 -10.88
CA ASN A 75 -30.76 -43.23 -10.33
C ASN A 75 -31.32 -41.92 -9.74
N ASP A 76 -32.64 -41.76 -9.53
CA ASP A 76 -33.22 -40.49 -9.08
C ASP A 76 -32.59 -39.91 -7.79
N GLY A 77 -32.27 -40.75 -6.80
CA GLY A 77 -31.61 -40.30 -5.57
C GLY A 77 -30.13 -39.93 -5.71
N SER A 78 -29.43 -40.51 -6.70
CA SER A 78 -28.03 -40.20 -7.00
C SER A 78 -27.91 -38.89 -7.78
N LEU A 79 -28.81 -38.68 -8.75
CA LEU A 79 -28.85 -37.45 -9.52
C LEU A 79 -29.18 -36.23 -8.65
N ALA A 80 -30.21 -36.32 -7.81
CA ALA A 80 -30.60 -35.22 -6.92
C ALA A 80 -29.48 -34.82 -5.95
N ALA A 81 -28.74 -35.81 -5.41
CA ALA A 81 -27.61 -35.54 -4.53
C ALA A 81 -26.47 -34.79 -5.26
N ARG A 82 -26.17 -35.17 -6.51
CA ARG A 82 -25.14 -34.53 -7.32
C ARG A 82 -25.54 -33.13 -7.81
N GLU A 83 -26.83 -32.91 -8.07
CA GLU A 83 -27.36 -31.57 -8.37
C GLU A 83 -27.27 -30.66 -7.15
N GLN A 84 -27.58 -31.16 -5.95
CA GLN A 84 -27.39 -30.40 -4.71
C GLN A 84 -25.92 -30.05 -4.46
N GLU A 85 -25.00 -31.01 -4.61
CA GLU A 85 -23.55 -30.77 -4.47
C GLU A 85 -23.06 -29.72 -5.48
N LEU A 86 -23.66 -29.67 -6.68
CA LEU A 86 -23.34 -28.66 -7.68
C LEU A 86 -23.81 -27.27 -7.25
N ASP A 87 -25.04 -27.17 -6.73
CA ASP A 87 -25.57 -25.92 -6.19
C ASP A 87 -24.71 -25.39 -5.03
N GLU A 88 -24.25 -26.26 -4.13
CA GLU A 88 -23.34 -25.92 -3.02
C GLU A 88 -21.99 -25.37 -3.54
N LEU A 89 -21.39 -26.01 -4.55
CA LEU A 89 -20.15 -25.50 -5.16
C LEU A 89 -20.35 -24.19 -5.91
N GLU A 90 -21.52 -23.96 -6.53
CA GLU A 90 -21.84 -22.69 -7.17
C GLU A 90 -22.00 -21.54 -6.16
N GLU A 91 -22.52 -21.83 -4.97
CA GLU A 91 -22.55 -20.91 -3.83
C GLU A 91 -21.12 -20.60 -3.34
N GLU A 92 -20.29 -21.62 -3.08
CA GLU A 92 -18.89 -21.44 -2.69
C GLU A 92 -18.10 -20.61 -3.72
N ARG A 93 -18.34 -20.84 -5.02
CA ARG A 93 -17.73 -20.05 -6.10
C ARG A 93 -18.13 -18.57 -5.99
N GLN A 94 -19.39 -18.30 -5.72
CA GLN A 94 -19.90 -16.94 -5.61
C GLN A 94 -19.33 -16.22 -4.37
N GLU A 95 -19.26 -16.90 -3.23
CA GLU A 95 -18.61 -16.38 -2.03
C GLU A 95 -17.13 -16.06 -2.26
N GLU A 96 -16.41 -16.95 -2.93
CA GLU A 96 -14.99 -16.75 -3.24
C GLU A 96 -14.77 -15.59 -4.22
N LEU A 97 -15.66 -15.41 -5.20
CA LEU A 97 -15.63 -14.24 -6.10
C LEU A 97 -15.85 -12.92 -5.35
N GLU A 98 -16.77 -12.90 -4.39
CA GLU A 98 -17.04 -11.72 -3.55
C GLU A 98 -15.86 -11.40 -2.64
N LEU A 99 -15.24 -12.43 -2.04
CA LEU A 99 -14.01 -12.31 -1.27
C LEU A 99 -12.87 -11.74 -2.13
N LEU A 100 -12.64 -12.30 -3.32
CA LEU A 100 -11.61 -11.85 -4.25
C LEU A 100 -11.82 -10.39 -4.67
N ALA A 101 -13.08 -9.99 -4.93
CA ALA A 101 -13.42 -8.60 -5.22
C ALA A 101 -13.10 -7.67 -4.05
N HIS A 102 -13.41 -8.10 -2.83
CA HIS A 102 -13.09 -7.35 -1.61
C HIS A 102 -11.57 -7.18 -1.41
N ILE A 103 -10.80 -8.26 -1.53
CA ILE A 103 -9.33 -8.23 -1.38
C ILE A 103 -8.71 -7.31 -2.45
N ARG A 104 -9.16 -7.40 -3.70
CA ARG A 104 -8.69 -6.51 -4.78
C ARG A 104 -8.96 -5.03 -4.48
N ALA A 105 -10.10 -4.70 -3.90
CA ALA A 105 -10.41 -3.34 -3.47
C ALA A 105 -9.46 -2.87 -2.35
N MET A 106 -9.18 -3.72 -1.37
CA MET A 106 -8.19 -3.42 -0.32
C MET A 106 -6.78 -3.25 -0.89
N LEU A 107 -6.33 -4.13 -1.77
CA LEU A 107 -5.05 -4.03 -2.46
C LEU A 107 -4.92 -2.68 -3.19
N GLN A 108 -5.95 -2.27 -3.91
CA GLN A 108 -5.96 -0.98 -4.60
C GLN A 108 -5.86 0.20 -3.60
N MET A 109 -6.56 0.13 -2.47
CA MET A 109 -6.45 1.13 -1.41
C MET A 109 -5.02 1.21 -0.85
N HIS A 110 -4.39 0.06 -0.60
CA HIS A 110 -3.03 -0.01 -0.09
C HIS A 110 -2.02 0.56 -1.10
N GLN A 111 -2.11 0.16 -2.36
CA GLN A 111 -1.27 0.70 -3.43
C GLN A 111 -1.42 2.22 -3.59
N ASN A 112 -2.65 2.74 -3.53
CA ASN A 112 -2.92 4.17 -3.59
C ASN A 112 -2.29 4.92 -2.40
N THR A 113 -2.40 4.36 -1.21
CA THR A 113 -1.83 4.94 0.02
C THR A 113 -0.31 4.92 -0.05
N HIS A 114 0.29 3.80 -0.43
CA HIS A 114 1.73 3.67 -0.65
C HIS A 114 2.26 4.73 -1.64
N ASN A 115 1.60 4.87 -2.79
CA ASN A 115 1.96 5.87 -3.81
C ASN A 115 1.81 7.31 -3.31
N LYS A 116 0.84 7.58 -2.44
CA LYS A 116 0.67 8.89 -1.80
C LYS A 116 1.81 9.17 -0.82
N MET A 117 2.17 8.20 0.03
CA MET A 117 3.27 8.35 0.98
C MET A 117 4.61 8.54 0.26
N GLN A 118 4.89 7.80 -0.80
CA GLN A 118 6.11 7.99 -1.61
C GLN A 118 6.21 9.42 -2.17
N ARG A 119 5.10 9.97 -2.69
CA ARG A 119 5.04 11.37 -3.14
C ARG A 119 5.32 12.36 -2.01
N MET A 120 4.75 12.12 -0.82
CA MET A 120 5.01 12.93 0.37
C MET A 120 6.47 12.88 0.81
N ILE A 121 7.12 11.69 0.81
CA ILE A 121 8.56 11.55 1.08
C ILE A 121 9.36 12.39 0.09
N GLY A 122 9.03 12.33 -1.19
CA GLY A 122 9.69 13.13 -2.23
C GLY A 122 9.55 14.63 -1.98
N ALA A 123 8.34 15.10 -1.62
CA ALA A 123 8.09 16.50 -1.29
C ALA A 123 8.88 16.96 -0.05
N LEU A 124 8.82 16.19 1.05
CA LEU A 124 9.54 16.50 2.29
C LEU A 124 11.06 16.49 2.09
N THR A 125 11.58 15.60 1.25
CA THR A 125 13.01 15.54 0.92
C THR A 125 13.45 16.80 0.18
N LYS A 126 12.65 17.28 -0.78
CA LYS A 126 12.92 18.54 -1.50
C LYS A 126 12.89 19.74 -0.56
N GLU A 127 11.88 19.80 0.32
CA GLU A 127 11.77 20.87 1.31
C GLU A 127 12.95 20.85 2.29
N LEU A 128 13.37 19.67 2.76
CA LEU A 128 14.54 19.54 3.63
C LEU A 128 15.82 20.04 2.96
N ASN A 129 16.01 19.75 1.67
CA ASN A 129 17.15 20.26 0.90
C ASN A 129 17.10 21.79 0.76
N HIS A 130 15.92 22.37 0.52
CA HIS A 130 15.75 23.82 0.46
C HIS A 130 16.05 24.50 1.81
N VAL A 131 15.59 23.91 2.91
CA VAL A 131 15.90 24.38 4.27
C VAL A 131 17.40 24.33 4.52
N ARG A 132 18.08 23.24 4.12
CA ARG A 132 19.53 23.11 4.26
C ARG A 132 20.29 24.21 3.51
N GLN A 133 19.89 24.51 2.27
CA GLN A 133 20.48 25.62 1.49
C GLN A 133 20.30 26.98 2.19
N ARG A 134 19.12 27.19 2.81
CA ARG A 134 18.86 28.41 3.60
C ARG A 134 19.70 28.46 4.88
N GLU A 135 19.89 27.32 5.56
CA GLU A 135 20.79 27.22 6.72
C GLU A 135 22.23 27.61 6.33
N GLU A 136 22.74 27.07 5.22
CA GLU A 136 24.06 27.38 4.69
C GLU A 136 24.20 28.87 4.35
N ALA A 137 23.19 29.46 3.71
CA ALA A 137 23.19 30.90 3.40
C ALA A 137 23.23 31.77 4.67
N VAL A 138 22.50 31.41 5.73
CA VAL A 138 22.53 32.13 7.01
C VAL A 138 23.92 32.02 7.67
N VAL A 139 24.56 30.85 7.61
CA VAL A 139 25.93 30.65 8.11
C VAL A 139 26.91 31.53 7.34
N LEU A 140 26.85 31.54 6.00
CA LEU A 140 27.70 32.38 5.17
C LEU A 140 27.50 33.88 5.46
N ALA A 141 26.25 34.32 5.64
CA ALA A 141 25.94 35.70 6.01
C ALA A 141 26.50 36.07 7.39
N ALA A 142 26.40 35.17 8.37
CA ALA A 142 26.97 35.36 9.70
C ALA A 142 28.50 35.45 9.67
N LEU A 143 29.17 34.59 8.91
CA LEU A 143 30.62 34.62 8.71
C LEU A 143 31.08 35.93 8.05
N ARG A 144 30.42 36.35 6.96
CA ARG A 144 30.69 37.63 6.29
C ARG A 144 30.51 38.83 7.22
N SER A 145 29.42 38.86 7.99
CA SER A 145 29.19 39.92 8.97
C SER A 145 30.28 39.97 10.05
N ARG A 146 30.78 38.81 10.48
CA ARG A 146 31.85 38.72 11.48
C ARG A 146 33.18 39.22 10.92
N ILE A 147 33.52 38.89 9.67
CA ILE A 147 34.71 39.41 8.97
C ILE A 147 34.63 40.94 8.88
N VAL A 148 33.54 41.51 8.37
CA VAL A 148 33.39 42.97 8.26
C VAL A 148 33.55 43.68 9.61
N LYS A 149 33.02 43.11 10.70
CA LYS A 149 33.18 43.66 12.05
C LYS A 149 34.60 43.58 12.60
N VAL A 150 35.40 42.62 12.17
CA VAL A 150 36.79 42.44 12.61
C VAL A 150 37.75 43.32 11.80
N PHE A 151 37.42 43.57 10.52
CA PHE A 151 38.27 44.35 9.60
C PHE A 151 37.86 45.81 9.43
N ALA A 152 36.73 46.26 9.98
CA ALA A 152 36.41 47.69 10.09
C ALA A 152 37.16 48.25 11.32
N PRO A 153 38.24 49.04 11.15
CA PRO A 153 38.85 49.72 12.29
C PRO A 153 37.82 50.69 12.87
N LYS A 154 37.79 50.82 14.20
CA LYS A 154 37.08 51.91 14.86
C LYS A 154 37.75 53.21 14.42
N ILE A 155 37.20 53.84 13.39
CA ILE A 155 37.46 55.25 13.09
C ILE A 155 36.67 56.06 14.10
#